data_AF-A0A931M5M8-F1
#
_entry.id   AF-A0A931M5M8-F1
#
_cell.length_a   1.000
_cell.length_b   1.000
_cell.length_c   1.000
_cell.angle_alpha   90.00
_cell.angle_beta   90.00
_cell.angle_gamma   90.00
#
_symmetry.space_group_name_H-M   'P 1'
#
loop_
_entity.id
_entity.type
_entity.pdbx_description
1 polymer ?
#
loop_
_entity_poly.entity_id
_entity_poly.type
_entity_poly.pdbx_seq_one_letter_code
_entity_poly.pdbx_strand_id
1 'polypeptide(L)' 'GANNKFLIHRLNEMLTEVNIDVIVPDEKLVNYKEALVMALIGVLRWREEYNVLASVTGASRNSINGAVWIGQDA' A
#
# COMPACT_ATOMS: atom_id res chain seq x y z
N GLY A 1 11.52 4.84 5.00
CA GLY A 1 12.16 4.98 3.68
C GLY A 1 12.30 6.43 3.29
N ALA A 2 11.19 7.08 2.93
CA ALA A 2 11.15 8.45 2.41
C ALA A 2 11.89 9.52 3.24
N ASN A 3 11.88 9.41 4.58
CA ASN A 3 12.57 10.38 5.46
C ASN A 3 14.10 10.22 5.50
N ASN A 4 14.67 9.17 4.90
CA ASN A 4 16.11 8.99 4.80
C ASN A 4 16.66 9.79 3.62
N LYS A 5 17.16 11.00 3.91
CA LYS A 5 17.69 11.93 2.89
C LYS A 5 18.85 11.34 2.08
N PHE A 6 19.72 10.54 2.71
CA PHE A 6 20.82 9.88 2.00
C PHE A 6 20.29 8.86 0.99
N LEU A 7 19.32 8.03 1.38
CA LEU A 7 18.67 7.08 0.45
C LEU A 7 18.03 7.81 -0.74
N ILE A 8 17.27 8.88 -0.48
CA ILE A 8 16.62 9.66 -1.54
C ILE A 8 17.65 10.30 -2.48
N HIS A 9 18.75 10.83 -1.93
CA HIS A 9 19.84 11.37 -2.74
C HIS A 9 20.46 10.30 -3.64
N ARG A 10 20.77 9.11 -3.11
CA ARG A 10 21.31 7.99 -3.89
C ARG A 10 20.36 7.52 -4.99
N LEU A 11 19.05 7.46 -4.70
CA LEU A 11 18.04 7.13 -5.70
C LEU A 11 17.99 8.17 -6.82
N ASN A 12 18.03 9.46 -6.49
CA ASN A 12 18.06 10.53 -7.50
C ASN A 12 19.28 10.42 -8.42
N GLU A 13 20.48 10.25 -7.86
CA GLU A 13 21.70 10.13 -8.66
C GLU A 13 21.63 8.97 -9.66
N MET A 14 21.17 7.79 -9.21
CA MET A 14 21.09 6.60 -10.05
C MET A 14 19.98 6.66 -11.11
N LEU A 15 18.87 7.33 -10.80
CA LEU A 15 17.69 7.36 -11.67
C LEU A 15 17.67 8.55 -12.65
N THR A 16 18.50 9.57 -12.40
CA THR A 16 18.68 10.70 -13.32
C THR A 16 19.23 10.22 -14.68
N GLU A 17 20.13 9.24 -14.70
CA GLU A 17 20.71 8.69 -15.94
C GLU A 17 19.67 8.07 -16.88
N VAL A 18 18.55 7.60 -16.34
CA VAL A 18 17.42 7.01 -17.09
C VAL A 18 16.20 7.93 -17.16
N ASN A 19 16.37 9.21 -16.81
CA ASN A 19 15.33 10.24 -16.85
C ASN A 19 14.08 9.91 -16.01
N ILE A 20 14.30 9.41 -14.78
CA ILE A 20 13.23 9.11 -13.82
C ILE A 20 13.35 10.05 -12.61
N ASP A 21 12.27 10.79 -12.34
CA ASP A 21 12.17 11.72 -11.21
C ASP A 21 11.82 10.99 -9.91
N VAL A 22 12.56 11.29 -8.83
CA VAL A 22 12.26 10.78 -7.48
C VAL A 22 11.49 11.83 -6.70
N ILE A 23 10.19 11.62 -6.55
CA ILE A 23 9.29 12.52 -5.83
C ILE A 23 8.96 11.92 -4.46
N VAL A 24 9.23 12.68 -3.39
CA VAL A 24 8.76 12.36 -2.04
C VAL A 24 7.44 13.13 -1.80
N PRO A 25 6.31 12.44 -1.55
CA PRO A 25 5.05 13.10 -1.25
C PRO A 25 5.05 13.85 0.08
N ASP A 26 3.94 14.53 0.40
CA ASP A 26 3.77 15.21 1.67
C ASP A 26 3.81 14.26 2.87
N GLU A 27 4.10 14.81 4.05
CA GLU A 27 4.29 14.05 5.28
C GLU A 27 3.07 13.21 5.67
N LYS A 28 1.85 13.69 5.42
CA LYS A 28 0.65 12.91 5.76
C LYS A 28 0.56 11.67 4.87
N LEU A 29 0.81 11.82 3.57
CA LEU A 29 0.77 10.68 2.67
C LEU A 29 1.90 9.69 2.95
N VAL A 30 3.10 10.18 3.22
CA VAL A 30 4.26 9.33 3.58
C VAL A 30 3.98 8.49 4.83
N ASN A 31 3.34 9.08 5.84
CA ASN A 31 3.17 8.43 7.14
C ASN A 31 1.90 7.58 7.26
N TYR A 32 0.85 7.83 6.46
CA TYR A 32 -0.47 7.25 6.71
C TYR A 32 -1.12 6.52 5.53
N LYS A 33 -0.48 6.46 4.35
CA LYS A 33 -1.07 5.77 3.19
C LYS A 33 -1.36 4.29 3.47
N GLU A 34 -0.51 3.58 4.22
CA GLU A 34 -0.75 2.17 4.54
C GLU A 34 -1.97 2.00 5.44
N ALA A 35 -2.15 2.88 6.43
CA ALA A 35 -3.34 2.87 7.28
C ALA A 35 -4.62 3.13 6.49
N LEU A 36 -4.59 4.08 5.55
CA LEU A 36 -5.71 4.36 4.64
C LEU A 36 -6.05 3.15 3.75
N VAL A 37 -5.02 2.49 3.21
CA VAL A 37 -5.20 1.25 2.41
C VAL A 37 -5.78 0.13 3.28
N MET A 38 -5.31 -0.05 4.51
CA MET A 38 -5.86 -1.05 5.43
C MET A 38 -7.34 -0.79 5.75
N ALA A 39 -7.72 0.47 5.97
CA ALA A 39 -9.12 0.85 6.18
C ALA A 39 -9.99 0.51 4.96
N LEU A 40 -9.51 0.84 3.75
CA LEU A 40 -10.21 0.52 2.50
C LEU A 40 -10.36 -1.00 2.31
N ILE A 41 -9.30 -1.79 2.55
CA ILE A 41 -9.35 -3.26 2.46
C ILE A 41 -10.41 -3.84 3.41
N GLY A 42 -10.55 -3.27 4.61
CA GLY A 42 -11.60 -3.62 5.58
C GLY A 42 -13.01 -3.35 5.04
N VAL A 43 -13.24 -2.17 4.44
CA VAL A 43 -14.54 -1.83 3.82
C VAL A 43 -14.87 -2.76 2.66
N LEU A 44 -13.91 -3.06 1.79
CA LEU A 44 -14.11 -4.00 0.68
C LEU A 44 -14.42 -5.41 1.18
N ARG A 45 -13.76 -5.88 2.25
CA ARG A 45 -14.06 -7.16 2.88
C ARG A 45 -15.50 -7.22 3.41
N TRP A 46 -15.96 -6.14 4.04
CA TRP A 46 -17.32 -6.00 4.57
C TRP A 46 -18.38 -6.03 3.46
N ARG A 47 -18.06 -5.48 2.28
CA ARG A 47 -18.94 -5.45 1.11
C ARG A 47 -18.82 -6.68 0.20
N GLU A 48 -18.00 -7.64 0.58
CA GLU A 48 -17.69 -8.83 -0.22
C GLU A 48 -17.11 -8.48 -1.61
N GLU A 49 -16.31 -7.42 -1.68
CA GLU A 49 -15.63 -6.96 -2.90
C GLU A 49 -14.17 -7.46 -2.93
N TYR A 50 -13.65 -7.78 -4.12
CA TYR A 50 -12.25 -8.19 -4.30
C TYR A 50 -11.30 -7.08 -3.82
N ASN A 51 -10.42 -7.41 -2.87
CA ASN A 51 -9.43 -6.48 -2.30
C ASN A 51 -7.97 -6.95 -2.51
N VAL A 52 -7.78 -8.15 -3.07
CA VAL A 52 -6.47 -8.69 -3.45
C VAL A 52 -6.55 -9.22 -4.88
N LEU A 53 -5.68 -8.68 -5.73
CA LEU A 53 -5.62 -9.00 -7.16
C LEU A 53 -4.59 -10.10 -7.43
N ALA A 54 -4.99 -11.14 -8.14
CA ALA A 54 -4.10 -12.22 -8.58
C ALA A 54 -2.96 -11.71 -9.47
N SER A 55 -3.20 -10.67 -10.27
CA SER A 55 -2.19 -10.06 -11.12
C SER A 55 -0.99 -9.47 -10.36
N VAL A 56 -1.17 -9.16 -9.07
CA VAL A 56 -0.12 -8.58 -8.21
C VAL A 56 0.52 -9.65 -7.32
N THR A 57 -0.23 -10.66 -6.89
CA THR A 57 0.25 -11.68 -5.93
C THR A 57 0.70 -12.99 -6.56
N GLY A 58 0.33 -13.26 -7.82
CA GLY A 58 0.54 -14.55 -8.46
C GLY A 58 -0.46 -15.63 -8.03
N ALA A 59 -1.52 -15.28 -7.29
CA ALA A 59 -2.58 -16.22 -6.95
C ALA A 59 -3.35 -16.69 -8.19
N SER A 60 -4.05 -17.83 -8.09
CA SER A 60 -4.84 -18.38 -9.22
C SER A 60 -6.06 -17.54 -9.60
N ARG A 61 -6.55 -16.70 -8.69
CA ARG A 61 -7.70 -15.80 -8.89
C ARG A 61 -7.69 -14.66 -7.88
N ASN A 62 -8.43 -13.59 -8.17
CA ASN A 62 -8.70 -12.52 -7.21
C ASN A 62 -9.42 -13.08 -5.98
N SER A 63 -9.18 -12.47 -4.82
CA SER A 63 -9.77 -12.90 -3.56
C SER A 63 -10.23 -11.72 -2.69
N ILE A 64 -11.17 -12.04 -1.80
CA ILE A 64 -11.64 -11.16 -0.73
C ILE A 64 -10.90 -11.61 0.52
N ASN A 65 -9.75 -11.00 0.82
CA ASN A 65 -8.93 -11.34 1.98
C ASN A 65 -9.36 -10.59 3.24
N GLY A 66 -8.97 -11.13 4.39
CA GLY A 66 -9.32 -10.64 5.71
C GLY A 66 -10.41 -11.45 6.39
N ALA A 67 -10.58 -11.26 7.69
CA ALA A 67 -11.61 -11.88 8.50
C ALA A 67 -12.35 -10.80 9.29
N VAL A 68 -13.67 -10.96 9.42
CA VAL A 68 -14.50 -10.07 10.23
C VAL A 68 -14.71 -10.74 11.57
N TRP A 69 -14.27 -10.09 12.65
CA TRP A 69 -14.60 -10.49 14.00
C TRP A 69 -15.78 -9.62 14.46
N ILE A 70 -16.94 -10.25 14.69
CA ILE A 70 -18.21 -9.55 14.96
C ILE A 70 -18.34 -9.17 16.45
N GLY A 71 -17.40 -9.59 17.31
CA GLY A 71 -17.42 -9.25 18.73
C GLY A 71 -18.77 -9.54 19.38
N GLN A 72 -19.12 -10.82 19.45
CA GLN A 72 -20.24 -11.23 20.30
C GLN A 72 -19.74 -11.30 21.74
N ASP A 73 -20.56 -10.86 22.68
CA ASP A 73 -20.31 -11.07 24.11
C ASP A 73 -20.07 -12.57 24.36
N ALA A 74 -19.02 -12.88 25.13
CA ALA A 74 -18.63 -14.23 25.49
C ALA A 74 -19.65 -14.91 26.42
#